data_AF-A8PRJ7-F1
#
_entry.id   AF-A8PRJ7-F1
#
_cell.length_a   1.000
_cell.length_b   1.000
_cell.length_c   1.000
_cell.angle_alpha   90.00
_cell.angle_beta   90.00
_cell.angle_gamma   90.00
#
_symmetry.space_group_name_H-M   'P 1'
#
loop_
_entity.id
_entity.type
_entity.pdbx_description
1 polymer ?
#
loop_
_entity_poly.entity_id
_entity_poly.type
_entity_poly.pdbx_seq_one_letter_code
_entity_poly.pdbx_strand_id
1 'polypeptide(L)'
;MDEIRSRMDAMKPQDTRRIIQPSSIANVDARRGLCVWTPSPPIHTHLPLTDGKADSVWFDQIQSALTNARSEAPQAPPGMSYGEFVRQEATRFDTKELDLAHMKTELKHFERQCTLLHVSLDLLSIRGKLLQIADDRPSAHLSHQSDQTNDAGSNIQESTPTCGFDERLCMDDELLAAWATSAHGRAVLNDEQPWNIEDSSAHICTVAQRDCKRHADWSAMRAAELDMLRDAQTAQLSALSERSHMLRITIERA
;
A
#
# COMPACT_ATOMS: atom_id res chain seq x y z
N MET A 1 3.90 -4.81 17.58
CA MET A 1 4.15 -3.35 17.61
C MET A 1 5.54 -2.98 17.09
N ASP A 2 6.60 -3.75 17.38
CA ASP A 2 7.93 -3.56 16.74
C ASP A 2 7.88 -3.73 15.21
N GLU A 3 6.93 -4.52 14.72
CA GLU A 3 6.68 -4.74 13.30
C GLU A 3 6.20 -3.48 12.55
N ILE A 4 5.46 -2.58 13.22
CA ILE A 4 4.96 -1.35 12.60
C ILE A 4 6.11 -0.37 12.35
N ARG A 5 6.98 -0.18 13.35
CA ARG A 5 8.17 0.67 13.22
C ARG A 5 9.14 0.14 12.16
N SER A 6 9.35 -1.18 12.12
CA SER A 6 10.17 -1.81 11.06
C SER A 6 9.60 -1.64 9.65
N ARG A 7 8.27 -1.47 9.50
CA ARG A 7 7.60 -1.27 8.20
C ARG A 7 7.60 0.19 7.76
N MET A 8 7.63 1.14 8.71
CA MET A 8 7.73 2.58 8.43
C MET A 8 9.12 3.00 7.90
N ASP A 9 10.21 2.38 8.38
CA ASP A 9 11.57 2.64 7.87
C ASP A 9 11.74 2.26 6.38
N ALA A 10 10.82 1.46 5.83
CA ALA A 10 10.78 1.09 4.41
C ALA A 10 10.04 2.12 3.52
N MET A 11 9.46 3.20 4.06
CA MET A 11 8.69 4.22 3.32
C MET A 11 9.55 5.40 2.80
N LYS A 12 10.72 5.14 2.20
CA LYS A 12 11.40 6.18 1.41
C LYS A 12 10.85 6.22 -0.02
N PRO A 13 10.63 7.42 -0.60
CA PRO A 13 9.97 7.57 -1.89
C PRO A 13 10.86 7.01 -2.99
N GLN A 14 10.37 6.02 -3.72
CA GLN A 14 10.98 5.61 -4.98
C GLN A 14 9.95 5.61 -6.09
N ASP A 15 10.23 6.52 -7.03
CA ASP A 15 9.96 6.45 -8.46
C ASP A 15 8.51 6.18 -8.89
N THR A 16 7.81 7.27 -9.20
CA THR A 16 6.57 7.32 -9.98
C THR A 16 6.85 6.90 -11.43
N ARG A 17 7.15 5.63 -11.67
CA ARG A 17 7.13 5.08 -13.02
C ARG A 17 5.69 4.81 -13.44
N ARG A 18 5.31 5.39 -14.59
CA ARG A 18 3.99 5.30 -15.21
C ARG A 18 3.49 3.86 -15.22
N ILE A 19 2.27 3.70 -14.70
CA ILE A 19 1.47 2.48 -14.73
C ILE A 19 1.19 2.14 -16.20
N ILE A 20 1.85 1.09 -16.72
CA ILE A 20 1.44 0.47 -17.97
C ILE A 20 0.29 -0.48 -17.61
N GLN A 21 -0.89 -0.25 -18.17
CA GLN A 21 -2.03 -1.16 -18.03
C GLN A 21 -1.68 -2.52 -18.68
N PRO A 22 -1.78 -3.66 -17.97
CA PRO A 22 -1.73 -4.95 -18.62
C PRO A 22 -3.10 -5.22 -19.25
N SER A 23 -3.13 -5.22 -20.58
CA SER A 23 -4.24 -5.70 -21.38
C SER A 23 -4.54 -7.17 -21.05
N SER A 24 -5.79 -7.44 -20.67
CA SER A 24 -6.56 -8.68 -20.81
C SER A 24 -5.75 -9.97 -21.06
N ILE A 25 -5.78 -10.86 -20.06
CA ILE A 25 -5.33 -12.26 -20.15
C ILE A 25 -6.09 -12.95 -21.28
N ALA A 26 -5.43 -13.13 -22.43
CA ALA A 26 -5.91 -13.96 -23.51
C ALA A 26 -4.82 -14.93 -23.94
N ASN A 27 -5.15 -16.22 -23.82
CA ASN A 27 -4.53 -17.40 -24.42
C ASN A 27 -3.01 -17.61 -24.20
N VAL A 28 -2.70 -18.73 -23.56
CA VAL A 28 -1.40 -19.39 -23.64
C VAL A 28 -1.24 -19.91 -25.08
N ASP A 29 -0.84 -19.03 -26.00
CA ASP A 29 -0.51 -19.39 -27.38
C ASP A 29 1.00 -19.69 -27.47
N ALA A 30 1.37 -20.78 -28.14
CA ALA A 30 2.74 -21.30 -28.28
C ALA A 30 3.68 -20.39 -29.13
N ARG A 31 3.28 -19.13 -29.32
CA ARG A 31 3.93 -18.08 -30.12
C ARG A 31 4.82 -17.12 -29.31
N ARG A 32 5.06 -17.39 -28.02
CA ARG A 32 5.88 -16.50 -27.17
C ARG A 32 7.36 -16.59 -27.55
N GLY A 33 7.99 -15.43 -27.74
CA GLY A 33 9.38 -15.25 -28.12
C GLY A 33 9.58 -14.17 -29.20
N LEU A 34 10.76 -13.55 -29.25
CA LEU A 34 11.15 -12.64 -30.32
C LEU A 34 11.80 -13.44 -31.45
N CYS A 35 11.32 -13.31 -32.68
CA CYS A 35 11.95 -13.90 -33.86
C CYS A 35 12.76 -12.84 -34.60
N VAL A 36 14.06 -13.08 -34.79
CA VAL A 36 14.97 -12.16 -35.50
C VAL A 36 15.71 -12.92 -36.59
N TRP A 37 15.86 -12.30 -37.76
CA TRP A 37 16.63 -12.84 -38.88
C TRP A 37 18.10 -12.44 -38.74
N THR A 38 18.96 -13.37 -38.33
CA THR A 38 20.39 -13.14 -38.16
C THR A 38 21.22 -13.93 -39.19
N PRO A 39 22.34 -13.40 -39.68
CA PRO A 39 23.21 -14.11 -40.60
C PRO A 39 24.14 -15.10 -39.85
N SER A 40 23.66 -16.32 -39.56
CA SER A 40 24.41 -17.56 -39.19
C SER A 40 25.28 -17.56 -37.90
N PRO A 41 25.36 -18.68 -37.13
CA PRO A 41 24.37 -19.73 -36.89
C PRO A 41 23.42 -19.32 -35.74
N PRO A 42 22.34 -20.08 -35.46
CA PRO A 42 21.43 -19.78 -34.35
C PRO A 42 22.20 -19.70 -33.03
N ILE A 43 22.19 -18.53 -32.41
CA ILE A 43 22.71 -18.35 -31.06
C ILE A 43 21.76 -19.13 -30.13
N HIS A 44 22.27 -20.11 -29.40
CA HIS A 44 21.48 -20.77 -28.35
C HIS A 44 21.23 -19.76 -27.21
N THR A 45 19.96 -19.45 -26.97
CA THR A 45 19.46 -18.33 -26.16
C THR A 45 19.22 -18.68 -24.69
N HIS A 46 20.08 -19.51 -24.08
CA HIS A 46 19.98 -19.77 -22.65
C HIS A 46 20.62 -18.63 -21.86
N LEU A 47 19.82 -17.95 -21.03
CA LEU A 47 20.29 -16.94 -20.08
C LEU A 47 21.10 -17.62 -18.96
N PRO A 48 22.28 -17.12 -18.60
CA PRO A 48 22.85 -17.39 -17.29
C PRO A 48 22.09 -16.55 -16.26
N LEU A 49 21.27 -17.20 -15.44
CA LEU A 49 20.63 -16.59 -14.27
C LEU A 49 21.70 -16.08 -13.30
N THR A 50 21.75 -14.77 -13.03
CA THR A 50 22.17 -14.22 -11.71
C THR A 50 21.82 -12.73 -11.54
N ASP A 51 21.26 -12.42 -10.37
CA ASP A 51 21.28 -11.14 -9.62
C ASP A 51 21.21 -9.82 -10.42
N GLY A 52 20.15 -9.61 -11.20
CA GLY A 52 19.79 -8.30 -11.77
C GLY A 52 20.75 -7.73 -12.84
N LYS A 53 21.83 -8.47 -13.16
CA LYS A 53 22.73 -8.20 -14.30
C LYS A 53 22.41 -9.07 -15.52
N ALA A 54 21.52 -10.05 -15.38
CA ALA A 54 21.10 -10.93 -16.46
C ALA A 54 20.31 -10.19 -17.56
N ASP A 55 19.56 -9.14 -17.19
CA ASP A 55 18.82 -8.32 -18.15
C ASP A 55 19.78 -7.66 -19.15
N SER A 56 20.93 -7.13 -18.71
CA SER A 56 21.87 -6.48 -19.63
C SER A 56 22.46 -7.45 -20.64
N VAL A 57 22.82 -8.68 -20.23
CA VAL A 57 23.40 -9.68 -21.15
C VAL A 57 22.39 -10.13 -22.20
N TRP A 58 21.13 -10.34 -21.80
CA TRP A 58 20.06 -10.69 -22.74
C TRP A 58 19.69 -9.53 -23.67
N PHE A 59 19.63 -8.30 -23.13
CA PHE A 59 19.45 -7.10 -23.94
C PHE A 59 20.62 -6.87 -24.92
N ASP A 60 21.87 -7.07 -24.50
CA ASP A 60 23.06 -6.96 -25.35
C ASP A 60 23.03 -8.01 -26.48
N GLN A 61 22.58 -9.24 -26.18
CA GLN A 61 22.39 -10.28 -27.19
C GLN A 61 21.31 -9.91 -28.22
N ILE A 62 20.16 -9.40 -27.77
CA ILE A 62 19.10 -8.92 -28.67
C ILE A 62 19.59 -7.73 -29.48
N GLN A 63 20.25 -6.76 -28.86
CA GLN A 63 20.77 -5.58 -29.53
C GLN A 63 21.82 -5.95 -30.58
N SER A 64 22.72 -6.88 -30.28
CA SER A 64 23.68 -7.43 -31.24
C SER A 64 22.96 -8.13 -32.41
N ALA A 65 21.95 -8.95 -32.12
CA ALA A 65 21.16 -9.64 -33.15
C ALA A 65 20.37 -8.66 -34.04
N LEU A 66 19.78 -7.60 -33.47
CA LEU A 66 19.09 -6.55 -34.21
C LEU A 66 20.03 -5.69 -35.05
N THR A 67 21.24 -5.41 -34.54
CA THR A 67 22.25 -4.63 -35.28
C THR A 67 22.77 -5.40 -36.49
N ASN A 68 22.87 -6.72 -36.36
CA ASN A 68 23.29 -7.62 -37.45
C ASN A 68 22.11 -8.14 -38.29
N ALA A 69 20.88 -7.73 -37.98
CA ALA A 69 19.69 -8.24 -38.66
C ALA A 69 19.63 -7.73 -40.10
N ARG A 70 19.11 -8.58 -41.00
CA ARG A 70 18.83 -8.16 -42.37
C ARG A 70 17.69 -7.14 -42.39
N SER A 71 17.84 -6.08 -43.18
CA SER A 71 16.81 -5.04 -43.34
C SER A 71 15.54 -5.55 -44.05
N GLU A 72 15.64 -6.67 -44.78
CA GLU A 72 14.53 -7.31 -45.48
C GLU A 72 14.34 -8.74 -45.01
N ALA A 73 13.08 -9.15 -44.81
CA ALA A 73 12.74 -10.51 -44.43
C ALA A 73 13.02 -11.48 -45.61
N PRO A 74 13.70 -12.61 -45.37
CA PRO A 74 13.97 -13.57 -46.42
C PRO A 74 12.68 -14.19 -46.99
N GLN A 75 12.66 -14.44 -48.29
CA GLN A 75 11.54 -15.07 -48.98
C GLN A 75 11.54 -16.58 -48.73
N ALA A 76 10.36 -17.14 -48.42
CA ALA A 76 10.21 -18.57 -48.25
C ALA A 76 10.44 -19.33 -49.57
N PRO A 77 11.14 -20.47 -49.56
CA PRO A 77 11.32 -21.30 -50.74
C PRO A 77 9.99 -21.74 -51.36
N PRO A 78 9.92 -21.94 -52.69
CA PRO A 78 8.72 -22.47 -53.34
C PRO A 78 8.31 -23.81 -52.73
N GLY A 79 7.02 -23.95 -52.39
CA GLY A 79 6.48 -25.18 -51.77
C GLY A 79 6.58 -25.23 -50.24
N MET A 80 7.24 -24.25 -49.59
CA MET A 80 7.27 -24.13 -48.13
C MET A 80 6.35 -22.98 -47.67
N SER A 81 5.57 -23.23 -46.61
CA SER A 81 4.79 -22.14 -46.01
C SER A 81 5.72 -21.14 -45.32
N TYR A 82 5.40 -19.85 -45.38
CA TYR A 82 6.19 -18.82 -44.71
C TYR A 82 6.35 -19.09 -43.20
N GLY A 83 5.32 -19.62 -42.54
CA GLY A 83 5.39 -19.99 -41.13
C GLY A 83 6.34 -21.17 -40.84
N GLU A 84 6.49 -22.10 -41.77
CA GLU A 84 7.45 -23.21 -41.65
C GLU A 84 8.88 -22.75 -41.88
N PHE A 85 9.09 -21.86 -42.86
CA PHE A 85 10.38 -21.23 -43.12
C PHE A 85 10.88 -20.42 -41.92
N VAL A 86 10.00 -19.60 -41.30
CA VAL A 86 10.31 -18.86 -40.08
C VAL A 86 10.74 -19.79 -38.93
N ARG A 87 10.07 -20.94 -38.76
CA ARG A 87 10.41 -21.89 -37.68
C ARG A 87 11.78 -22.55 -37.86
N GLN A 88 12.24 -22.73 -39.09
CA GLN A 88 13.52 -23.38 -39.39
C GLN A 88 14.69 -22.40 -39.36
N GLU A 89 14.49 -21.19 -39.89
CA GLU A 89 15.60 -20.29 -40.24
C GLU A 89 15.68 -19.05 -39.35
N ALA A 90 14.62 -18.65 -38.65
CA ALA A 90 14.66 -17.48 -37.77
C ALA A 90 15.32 -17.83 -36.43
N THR A 91 16.13 -16.91 -35.90
CA THR A 91 16.62 -17.02 -34.53
C THR A 91 15.49 -16.70 -33.56
N ARG A 92 15.22 -17.61 -32.62
CA ARG A 92 14.18 -17.45 -31.61
C ARG A 92 14.78 -17.15 -30.25
N PHE A 93 14.38 -16.03 -29.65
CA PHE A 93 14.67 -15.70 -28.27
C PHE A 93 13.49 -16.15 -27.40
N ASP A 94 13.76 -17.05 -26.44
CA ASP A 94 12.78 -17.40 -25.42
C ASP A 94 12.69 -16.25 -24.41
N THR A 95 11.47 -15.75 -24.18
CA THR A 95 11.19 -14.70 -23.19
C THR A 95 10.65 -15.28 -21.89
N LYS A 96 10.38 -16.59 -21.82
CA LYS A 96 9.67 -17.20 -20.69
C LYS A 96 10.36 -16.92 -19.34
N GLU A 97 11.67 -17.10 -19.28
CA GLU A 97 12.45 -16.86 -18.05
C GLU A 97 12.46 -15.37 -17.66
N LEU A 98 12.56 -14.48 -18.64
CA LEU A 98 12.50 -13.03 -18.43
C LEU A 98 11.12 -12.58 -17.97
N ASP A 99 10.06 -13.02 -18.65
CA ASP A 99 8.67 -12.74 -18.32
C ASP A 99 8.36 -13.22 -16.90
N LEU A 100 8.84 -14.41 -16.53
CA LEU A 100 8.69 -14.97 -15.19
C LEU A 100 9.48 -14.16 -14.14
N ALA A 101 10.69 -13.69 -14.45
CA ALA A 101 11.47 -12.83 -13.58
C ALA A 101 10.80 -11.45 -13.36
N HIS A 102 10.25 -10.86 -14.42
CA HIS A 102 9.46 -9.63 -14.35
C HIS A 102 8.20 -9.82 -13.49
N MET A 103 7.42 -10.87 -13.74
CA MET A 103 6.21 -11.18 -12.95
C MET A 103 6.55 -11.39 -11.46
N LYS A 104 7.65 -12.08 -11.14
CA LYS A 104 8.11 -12.24 -9.75
C LYS A 104 8.50 -10.92 -9.10
N THR A 105 9.12 -10.01 -9.86
CA THR A 105 9.49 -8.68 -9.38
C THR A 105 8.26 -7.81 -9.14
N GLU A 106 7.30 -7.85 -10.06
CA GLU A 106 6.01 -7.15 -9.94
C GLU A 106 5.19 -7.69 -8.76
N LEU A 107 5.16 -9.01 -8.56
CA LEU A 107 4.50 -9.63 -7.41
C LEU A 107 5.08 -9.10 -6.08
N LYS A 108 6.41 -9.09 -5.94
CA LYS A 108 7.08 -8.53 -4.75
C LYS A 108 6.73 -7.05 -4.54
N HIS A 109 6.59 -6.29 -5.62
CA HIS A 109 6.19 -4.90 -5.56
C HIS A 109 4.77 -4.74 -5.00
N PHE A 110 3.79 -5.49 -5.51
CA PHE A 110 2.41 -5.43 -5.00
C PHE A 110 2.31 -5.95 -3.55
N GLU A 111 3.02 -7.02 -3.19
CA GLU A 111 3.05 -7.52 -1.81
C GLU A 111 3.58 -6.47 -0.83
N ARG A 112 4.60 -5.71 -1.23
CA ARG A 112 5.10 -4.57 -0.44
C ARG A 112 4.04 -3.47 -0.31
N GLN A 113 3.33 -3.13 -1.39
CA GLN A 113 2.26 -2.14 -1.33
C GLN A 113 1.10 -2.57 -0.42
N CYS A 114 0.67 -3.84 -0.47
CA CYS A 114 -0.32 -4.38 0.46
C CYS A 114 0.17 -4.26 1.91
N THR A 115 1.44 -4.57 2.15
CA THR A 115 2.09 -4.45 3.46
C THR A 115 2.01 -3.01 3.98
N LEU A 116 2.22 -2.01 3.13
CA LEU A 116 2.10 -0.60 3.51
C LEU A 116 0.65 -0.17 3.79
N LEU A 117 -0.29 -0.62 2.97
CA LEU A 117 -1.72 -0.33 3.17
C LEU A 117 -2.25 -0.93 4.48
N HIS A 118 -1.80 -2.14 4.84
CA HIS A 118 -2.15 -2.72 6.14
C HIS A 118 -1.69 -1.84 7.31
N VAL A 119 -0.45 -1.33 7.27
CA VAL A 119 0.05 -0.42 8.32
C VAL A 119 -0.79 0.85 8.39
N SER A 120 -1.14 1.41 7.23
CA SER A 120 -1.99 2.59 7.17
C SER A 120 -3.39 2.34 7.76
N LEU A 121 -3.99 1.18 7.47
CA LEU A 121 -5.28 0.78 8.06
C LEU A 121 -5.19 0.59 9.58
N ASP A 122 -4.07 0.06 10.09
CA ASP A 122 -3.82 -0.05 11.54
C ASP A 122 -3.74 1.34 12.19
N LEU A 123 -3.07 2.30 11.54
CA LEU A 123 -3.00 3.68 12.00
C LEU A 123 -4.36 4.37 11.96
N LEU A 124 -5.16 4.15 10.91
CA LEU A 124 -6.55 4.64 10.87
C LEU A 124 -7.41 4.04 11.97
N SER A 125 -7.17 2.77 12.34
CA SER A 125 -7.86 2.12 13.46
C SER A 125 -7.47 2.75 14.80
N ILE A 126 -6.19 3.09 14.98
CA ILE A 126 -5.72 3.84 16.16
C ILE A 126 -6.37 5.23 16.20
N ARG A 127 -6.43 5.95 15.08
CA ARG A 127 -7.12 7.26 15.01
C ARG A 127 -8.60 7.13 15.35
N GLY A 128 -9.26 6.08 14.88
CA GLY A 128 -10.66 5.80 15.21
C GLY A 128 -10.88 5.59 16.70
N LYS A 129 -10.01 4.82 17.37
CA LYS A 129 -10.06 4.65 18.83
C LYS A 129 -9.85 5.97 19.56
N LEU A 130 -8.85 6.75 19.15
CA LEU A 130 -8.57 8.04 19.75
C LEU A 130 -9.74 9.02 19.59
N LEU A 131 -10.39 9.02 18.41
CA LEU A 131 -11.59 9.80 18.14
C LEU A 131 -12.73 9.40 19.08
N GLN A 132 -12.99 8.10 19.23
CA GLN A 132 -14.01 7.58 20.13
C GLN A 132 -13.76 8.05 21.57
N ILE A 133 -12.53 7.87 22.08
CA ILE A 133 -12.14 8.30 23.42
C ILE A 133 -12.32 9.81 23.61
N ALA A 134 -11.95 10.61 22.61
CA ALA A 134 -12.08 12.06 22.68
C ALA A 134 -13.55 12.52 22.67
N ASP A 135 -14.42 11.83 21.92
CA ASP A 135 -15.85 12.14 21.80
C ASP A 135 -16.65 11.68 23.03
N ASP A 136 -16.26 10.58 23.68
CA ASP A 136 -16.88 10.07 24.91
C ASP A 136 -16.52 10.90 26.16
N ARG A 137 -15.46 11.70 26.10
CA ARG A 137 -14.91 12.44 27.25
C ARG A 137 -15.89 13.43 27.90
N PRO A 138 -16.64 14.27 27.16
CA PRO A 138 -17.62 15.17 27.75
C PRO A 138 -18.74 14.42 28.49
N SER A 139 -19.08 13.20 28.04
CA SER A 139 -20.12 12.35 28.64
C SER A 139 -19.66 11.72 29.96
N ALA A 140 -18.38 11.36 30.11
CA ALA A 140 -17.83 10.77 31.34
C ALA A 140 -17.74 11.78 32.51
N HIS A 141 -17.47 13.06 32.22
CA HIS A 141 -17.36 14.11 33.25
C HIS A 141 -18.72 14.47 33.87
N LEU A 142 -19.82 14.29 33.14
CA LEU A 142 -21.19 14.49 33.62
C LEU A 142 -21.63 13.36 34.57
N SER A 143 -21.22 12.12 34.30
CA SER A 143 -21.60 10.93 35.09
C SER A 143 -20.86 10.82 36.43
N HIS A 144 -19.61 11.29 36.51
CA HIS A 144 -18.85 11.24 37.77
C HIS A 144 -19.23 12.33 38.79
N GLN A 145 -19.87 13.42 38.36
CA GLN A 145 -20.34 14.48 39.27
C GLN A 145 -21.67 14.12 39.95
N SER A 146 -22.51 13.29 39.34
CA SER A 146 -23.81 12.89 39.93
C SER A 146 -23.69 11.95 41.13
N ASP A 147 -22.57 11.23 41.26
CA ASP A 147 -22.36 10.24 42.34
C ASP A 147 -21.69 10.81 43.60
N GLN A 148 -21.28 12.09 43.61
CA GLN A 148 -20.52 12.70 44.72
C GLN A 148 -21.28 13.70 45.61
N THR A 149 -22.57 13.97 45.38
CA THR A 149 -23.32 14.92 46.24
C THR A 149 -24.19 14.22 47.28
N ASN A 150 -23.57 13.81 48.39
CA ASN A 150 -24.27 13.75 49.66
C ASN A 150 -24.06 15.07 50.41
N ASP A 151 -25.18 15.75 50.64
CA ASP A 151 -25.42 16.78 51.66
C ASP A 151 -25.20 18.28 51.34
N ALA A 152 -26.22 19.04 51.76
CA ALA A 152 -26.33 20.49 51.95
C ALA A 152 -26.01 21.45 50.78
N GLY A 153 -27.08 21.81 50.04
CA GLY A 153 -27.38 23.19 49.64
C GLY A 153 -26.26 24.01 49.01
N SER A 154 -25.86 23.66 47.78
CA SER A 154 -25.04 24.53 46.92
C SER A 154 -25.64 24.53 45.52
N ASN A 155 -25.73 25.72 44.91
CA ASN A 155 -26.16 25.95 43.53
C ASN A 155 -25.54 24.90 42.60
N ILE A 156 -26.39 24.06 41.99
CA ILE A 156 -25.99 23.10 40.96
C ILE A 156 -25.65 23.94 39.73
N GLN A 157 -24.38 24.29 39.59
CA GLN A 157 -23.86 24.84 38.36
C GLN A 157 -23.75 23.65 37.39
N GLU A 158 -24.79 23.44 36.57
CA GLU A 158 -24.77 22.48 35.46
C GLU A 158 -23.45 22.65 34.72
N SER A 159 -22.55 21.66 34.85
CA SER A 159 -21.26 21.71 34.19
C SER A 159 -21.51 21.60 32.69
N THR A 160 -21.36 22.72 31.98
CA THR A 160 -21.55 22.73 30.53
C THR A 160 -20.51 21.83 29.88
N PRO A 161 -20.89 20.94 28.94
CA PRO A 161 -19.94 20.05 28.29
C PRO A 161 -18.86 20.88 27.59
N THR A 162 -17.60 20.45 27.74
CA THR A 162 -16.46 21.06 27.05
C THR A 162 -16.33 20.53 25.63
N CYS A 163 -15.69 21.29 24.75
CA CYS A 163 -15.42 20.93 23.36
C CYS A 163 -14.73 19.57 23.22
N GLY A 164 -13.72 19.29 24.04
CA GLY A 164 -13.07 17.97 24.06
C GLY A 164 -12.16 17.65 22.88
N PHE A 165 -12.03 18.55 21.90
CA PHE A 165 -11.12 18.35 20.77
C PHE A 165 -9.70 18.06 21.26
N ASP A 166 -9.10 17.00 20.71
CA ASP A 166 -7.77 16.52 21.07
C ASP A 166 -6.79 16.72 19.90
N GLU A 167 -5.71 17.46 20.13
CA GLU A 167 -4.71 17.73 19.10
C GLU A 167 -4.03 16.46 18.57
N ARG A 168 -4.02 15.35 19.32
CA ARG A 168 -3.51 14.05 18.82
C ARG A 168 -4.24 13.55 17.58
N LEU A 169 -5.50 13.96 17.38
CA LEU A 169 -6.26 13.61 16.17
C LEU A 169 -5.64 14.20 14.90
N CYS A 170 -4.76 15.19 15.04
CA CYS A 170 -4.06 15.84 13.94
C CYS A 170 -2.60 15.39 13.81
N MET A 171 -2.13 14.43 14.61
CA MET A 171 -0.78 13.90 14.47
C MET A 171 -0.60 13.22 13.11
N ASP A 172 0.57 13.45 12.51
CA ASP A 172 1.03 12.63 11.40
C ASP A 172 1.22 11.16 11.84
N ASP A 173 1.43 10.30 10.85
CA ASP A 173 1.56 8.86 11.06
C ASP A 173 2.77 8.51 11.95
N GLU A 174 3.86 9.28 11.86
CA GLU A 174 5.10 9.03 12.60
C GLU A 174 4.94 9.33 14.09
N LEU A 175 4.39 10.50 14.41
CA LEU A 175 4.10 10.93 15.77
C LEU A 175 3.01 10.06 16.40
N LEU A 176 1.95 9.73 15.66
CA LEU A 176 0.89 8.86 16.15
C LEU A 176 1.41 7.46 16.46
N ALA A 177 2.22 6.87 15.57
CA ALA A 177 2.82 5.56 15.80
C ALA A 177 3.77 5.58 17.02
N ALA A 178 4.58 6.62 17.16
CA ALA A 178 5.47 6.78 18.31
C ALA A 178 4.69 6.91 19.62
N TRP A 179 3.61 7.69 19.64
CA TRP A 179 2.73 7.83 20.81
C TRP A 179 2.00 6.52 21.12
N ALA A 180 1.36 5.88 20.13
CA ALA A 180 0.59 4.65 20.31
C ALA A 180 1.47 3.47 20.77
N THR A 181 2.76 3.50 20.49
CA THR A 181 3.74 2.52 20.98
C THR A 181 4.34 2.88 22.34
N SER A 182 4.13 4.09 22.86
CA SER A 182 4.57 4.47 24.20
C SER A 182 3.76 3.74 25.30
N ALA A 183 4.31 3.64 26.51
CA ALA A 183 3.59 3.03 27.62
C ALA A 183 2.25 3.74 27.90
N HIS A 184 2.25 5.07 27.84
CA HIS A 184 1.07 5.89 28.07
C HIS A 184 0.02 5.70 26.95
N GLY A 185 0.42 5.83 25.68
CA GLY A 185 -0.50 5.67 24.55
C GLY A 185 -1.15 4.28 24.50
N ARG A 186 -0.41 3.22 24.86
CA ARG A 186 -0.99 1.88 24.99
C ARG A 186 -2.02 1.79 26.11
N ALA A 187 -1.72 2.31 27.30
CA ALA A 187 -2.65 2.30 28.43
C ALA A 187 -3.95 3.05 28.09
N VAL A 188 -3.81 4.18 27.37
CA VAL A 188 -4.92 4.96 26.83
C VAL A 188 -5.76 4.16 25.82
N LEU A 189 -5.14 3.53 24.83
CA LEU A 189 -5.85 2.82 23.75
C LEU A 189 -6.49 1.48 24.17
N ASN A 190 -6.13 1.00 25.37
CA ASN A 190 -6.63 -0.23 25.99
C ASN A 190 -7.61 0.04 27.15
N ASP A 191 -7.97 1.29 27.41
CA ASP A 191 -8.85 1.69 28.52
C ASP A 191 -8.31 1.30 29.92
N GLU A 192 -6.98 1.12 30.05
CA GLU A 192 -6.32 0.68 31.29
C GLU A 192 -6.11 1.83 32.29
N GLN A 193 -6.10 3.08 31.82
CA GLN A 193 -6.07 4.26 32.68
C GLN A 193 -7.21 5.22 32.36
N PRO A 194 -7.86 5.79 33.39
CA PRO A 194 -8.70 6.97 33.20
C PRO A 194 -7.85 8.06 32.57
N TRP A 195 -8.34 8.61 31.47
CA TRP A 195 -7.66 9.68 30.76
C TRP A 195 -7.47 10.90 31.65
N ASN A 196 -6.22 11.20 32.00
CA ASN A 196 -5.89 12.37 32.82
C ASN A 196 -5.52 13.55 31.91
N ILE A 197 -6.15 14.71 32.14
CA ILE A 197 -5.99 15.94 31.35
C ILE A 197 -4.56 16.51 31.46
N GLU A 198 -3.81 16.08 32.49
CA GLU A 198 -2.44 16.54 32.76
C GLU A 198 -1.36 15.88 31.86
N ASP A 199 -1.75 15.00 30.93
CA ASP A 199 -0.82 14.48 29.93
C ASP A 199 -0.30 15.62 29.02
N SER A 200 0.99 15.95 29.17
CA SER A 200 1.64 17.05 28.46
C SER A 200 1.91 16.75 26.98
N SER A 201 1.51 15.56 26.48
CA SER A 201 1.80 15.14 25.11
C SER A 201 0.97 15.87 24.05
N ALA A 202 -0.20 16.41 24.40
CA ALA A 202 -1.05 17.17 23.49
C ALA A 202 -2.10 18.01 24.21
N HIS A 203 -2.49 19.13 23.61
CA HIS A 203 -3.50 20.01 24.17
C HIS A 203 -4.93 19.51 23.87
N ILE A 204 -5.79 19.58 24.89
CA ILE A 204 -7.23 19.29 24.80
C ILE A 204 -8.01 20.59 24.93
N CYS A 205 -8.95 20.83 24.03
CA CYS A 205 -9.78 22.02 24.07
C CYS A 205 -10.82 21.95 25.21
N THR A 206 -10.69 22.84 26.20
CA THR A 206 -11.57 22.93 27.37
C THR A 206 -12.66 23.99 27.24
N VAL A 207 -12.73 24.72 26.13
CA VAL A 207 -13.78 25.72 25.85
C VAL A 207 -15.15 25.03 25.89
N ALA A 208 -16.18 25.68 26.43
CA ALA A 208 -17.55 25.15 26.41
C ALA A 208 -17.96 24.78 24.98
N GLN A 209 -18.55 23.60 24.78
CA GLN A 209 -18.83 23.03 23.47
C GLN A 209 -19.68 23.98 22.60
N ARG A 210 -20.67 24.64 23.20
CA ARG A 210 -21.55 25.61 22.52
C ARG A 210 -20.83 26.90 22.09
N ASP A 211 -19.72 27.23 22.74
CA ASP A 211 -18.95 28.45 22.48
C ASP A 211 -17.71 28.19 21.62
N CYS A 212 -17.31 26.93 21.45
CA CYS A 212 -16.11 26.56 20.71
C CYS A 212 -16.32 26.56 19.20
N LYS A 213 -16.17 27.73 18.58
CA LYS A 213 -16.24 27.89 17.12
C LYS A 213 -15.04 27.31 16.37
N ARG A 214 -13.90 27.14 17.04
CA ARG A 214 -12.64 26.67 16.43
C ARG A 214 -12.70 25.20 16.05
N HIS A 215 -13.45 24.40 16.81
CA HIS A 215 -13.60 22.97 16.60
C HIS A 215 -15.08 22.62 16.46
N ALA A 216 -15.86 23.46 15.77
CA ALA A 216 -17.26 23.14 15.50
C ALA A 216 -17.35 21.80 14.76
N ASP A 217 -18.21 20.89 15.23
CA ASP A 217 -18.48 19.58 14.64
C ASP A 217 -17.24 18.70 14.40
N TRP A 218 -16.18 18.92 15.19
CA TRP A 218 -14.87 18.28 14.99
C TRP A 218 -14.97 16.76 14.96
N SER A 219 -15.79 16.14 15.82
CA SER A 219 -15.88 14.68 15.91
C SER A 219 -16.56 14.09 14.69
N ALA A 220 -17.67 14.69 14.23
CA ALA A 220 -18.37 14.29 13.01
C ALA A 220 -17.50 14.46 11.76
N MET A 221 -16.78 15.59 11.63
CA MET A 221 -15.87 15.82 10.50
C MET A 221 -14.73 14.81 10.48
N ARG A 222 -14.10 14.54 11.63
CA ARG A 222 -13.01 13.57 11.72
C ARG A 222 -13.49 12.14 11.49
N ALA A 223 -14.69 11.78 11.96
CA ALA A 223 -15.28 10.47 11.67
C ALA A 223 -15.45 10.26 10.17
N ALA A 224 -16.05 11.24 9.47
CA ALA A 224 -16.26 11.18 8.03
C ALA A 224 -14.94 11.09 7.24
N GLU A 225 -13.91 11.84 7.63
CA GLU A 225 -12.58 11.75 7.01
C GLU A 225 -11.94 10.36 7.21
N LEU A 226 -12.01 9.82 8.43
CA LEU A 226 -11.45 8.49 8.73
C LEU A 226 -12.16 7.38 7.96
N ASP A 227 -13.49 7.46 7.85
CA ASP A 227 -14.27 6.48 7.09
C ASP A 227 -13.94 6.53 5.59
N MET A 228 -13.86 7.74 5.01
CA MET A 228 -13.45 7.91 3.61
C MET A 228 -12.05 7.33 3.35
N LEU A 229 -11.09 7.60 4.23
CA LEU A 229 -9.73 7.09 4.10
C LEU A 229 -9.69 5.57 4.26
N ARG A 230 -10.45 5.00 5.19
CA ARG A 230 -10.53 3.55 5.41
C ARG A 230 -11.11 2.86 4.19
N ASP A 231 -12.18 3.40 3.62
CA ASP A 231 -12.83 2.84 2.43
C ASP A 231 -11.89 2.87 1.21
N ALA A 232 -11.23 4.01 0.98
CA ALA A 232 -10.28 4.17 -0.11
C ALA A 232 -9.11 3.18 0.00
N GLN A 233 -8.52 3.05 1.20
CA GLN A 233 -7.40 2.14 1.44
C GLN A 233 -7.81 0.66 1.36
N THR A 234 -9.01 0.33 1.85
CA THR A 234 -9.56 -1.04 1.77
C THR A 234 -9.85 -1.43 0.32
N ALA A 235 -10.41 -0.52 -0.49
CA ALA A 235 -10.62 -0.74 -1.91
C ALA A 235 -9.29 -0.96 -2.65
N GLN A 236 -8.28 -0.13 -2.36
CA GLN A 236 -6.95 -0.28 -2.96
C GLN A 236 -6.27 -1.60 -2.55
N LEU A 237 -6.37 -1.98 -1.27
CA LEU A 237 -5.81 -3.23 -0.75
C LEU A 237 -6.47 -4.44 -1.42
N SER A 238 -7.79 -4.40 -1.61
CA SER A 238 -8.54 -5.46 -2.28
C SER A 238 -8.07 -5.64 -3.73
N ALA A 239 -7.96 -4.53 -4.49
CA ALA A 239 -7.49 -4.54 -5.87
C ALA A 239 -6.05 -5.07 -6.01
N LEU A 240 -5.14 -4.66 -5.13
CA LEU A 240 -3.75 -5.13 -5.15
C LEU A 240 -3.62 -6.60 -4.73
N SER A 241 -4.44 -7.03 -3.76
CA SER A 241 -4.44 -8.42 -3.30
C SER A 241 -4.96 -9.36 -4.38
N GLU A 242 -6.02 -8.97 -5.11
CA GLU A 242 -6.53 -9.71 -6.26
C GLU A 242 -5.47 -9.83 -7.37
N ARG A 243 -4.82 -8.72 -7.73
CA ARG A 243 -3.73 -8.73 -8.73
C ARG A 243 -2.56 -9.62 -8.31
N SER A 244 -2.15 -9.53 -7.04
CA SER A 244 -1.08 -10.36 -6.48
C SER A 244 -1.45 -11.85 -6.55
N HIS A 245 -2.70 -12.20 -6.23
CA HIS A 245 -3.20 -13.57 -6.32
C HIS A 245 -3.21 -14.08 -7.77
N MET A 246 -3.70 -13.27 -8.71
CA MET A 246 -3.70 -13.61 -10.14
C MET A 246 -2.29 -13.80 -10.70
N LEU A 247 -1.33 -12.97 -10.27
CA LEU A 247 0.07 -13.12 -10.65
C LEU A 247 0.68 -14.41 -10.09
N ARG A 248 0.39 -14.77 -8.83
CA ARG A 248 0.85 -16.04 -8.25
C ARG A 248 0.35 -17.24 -9.06
N ILE A 249 -0.94 -17.29 -9.37
CA ILE A 249 -1.52 -18.36 -10.20
C ILE A 249 -0.83 -18.41 -11.58
N THR A 250 -0.56 -17.25 -12.17
CA THR A 250 0.10 -17.16 -13.48
C THR A 250 1.53 -17.68 -13.42
N ILE A 251 2.29 -17.32 -12.38
CA ILE A 251 3.65 -17.79 -12.15
C ILE A 251 3.68 -19.31 -11.88
N GLU A 252 2.72 -19.84 -11.13
CA GLU A 252 2.62 -21.30 -10.85
C GLU A 252 2.31 -22.12 -12.11
N ARG A 253 1.61 -21.52 -13.08
CA ARG A 253 1.24 -22.16 -14.35
C ARG A 253 2.23 -21.91 -15.49
N ALA A 254 3.23 -21.05 -15.29
CA ALA A 254 4.23 -20.70 -16.29
C ALA A 254 5.30 -21.80 -16.40
#